data_AF-I3CRG9-F1
#
_entry.id   AF-I3CRG9-F1
#
_cell.length_a   1.000
_cell.length_b   1.000
_cell.length_c   1.000
_cell.angle_alpha   90.00
_cell.angle_beta   90.00
_cell.angle_gamma   90.00
#
_symmetry.space_group_name_H-M   'P 1'
#
loop_
_entity.id
_entity.type
_entity.pdbx_description
1 polymer ?
#
loop_
_entity_poly.entity_id
_entity_poly.type
_entity_poly.pdbx_seq_one_letter_code
_entity_poly.pdbx_strand_id
1 'polypeptide(L)'
;MEFRNLTPYPAMAFDALDQHDQRFHVVAMRLTFELQDDGQLLLAPEQTPLVTSDEYYGELNCSSVRQESDLAPYKPHTDVIVIADAHAPQGRAAREFEVAIKINGAPVEPELPPEPHGLNPLQHASPERMAQWRQECTRLTEQARQGPLILSKTLLVTGPREWRRRSALLRALTLFVLPAWKLTTPQAITTLPLRYEYAYGGENKILETDPAATRVNKKHRLPERKPLPESATDGDMQQAIAHAVHEHNPIGLGFAEEWYLRATKATRVPVPQIQARNEPPLRFGEACMPVGLGIIGRAWQPRLRLAGTYDQQWLEGWHPGLPADFDFAYWNAAPADQQVIPHLDGDETITLSNLCPAGAATARDG
;
A
#
# COMPACT_ATOMS: atom_id res chain seq x y z
N MET A 1 5.07 -7.27 35.18
CA MET A 1 5.54 -8.58 34.68
C MET A 1 7.06 -8.60 34.79
N GLU A 2 7.67 -9.69 35.28
CA GLU A 2 9.11 -9.92 35.14
C GLU A 2 9.35 -10.62 33.80
N PHE A 3 10.00 -9.94 32.85
CA PHE A 3 10.33 -10.50 31.54
C PHE A 3 11.83 -10.73 31.44
N ARG A 4 12.22 -11.97 31.15
CA ARG A 4 13.61 -12.35 30.91
C ARG A 4 13.74 -12.91 29.50
N ASN A 5 14.36 -12.14 28.62
CA ASN A 5 14.67 -12.60 27.27
C ASN A 5 15.83 -13.60 27.32
N LEU A 6 15.57 -14.85 26.91
CA LEU A 6 16.59 -15.92 26.81
C LEU A 6 16.97 -16.23 25.35
N THR A 7 16.39 -15.50 24.39
CA THR A 7 16.73 -15.65 22.97
C THR A 7 17.86 -14.69 22.60
N PRO A 8 18.57 -14.92 21.48
CA PRO A 8 19.54 -13.97 20.97
C PRO A 8 18.90 -12.78 20.24
N TYR A 9 17.56 -12.70 20.18
CA TYR A 9 16.84 -11.72 19.35
C TYR A 9 16.35 -10.54 20.19
N PRO A 10 16.36 -9.31 19.65
CA PRO A 10 15.75 -8.16 20.28
C PRO A 10 14.28 -8.44 20.62
N ALA A 11 13.93 -8.36 21.90
CA ALA A 11 12.59 -8.60 22.38
C ALA A 11 12.26 -7.74 23.60
N MET A 12 11.01 -7.35 23.73
CA MET A 12 10.49 -6.68 24.92
C MET A 12 9.08 -7.17 25.24
N ALA A 13 8.71 -7.08 26.51
CA ALA A 13 7.35 -7.31 26.95
C ALA A 13 6.72 -6.01 27.47
N PHE A 14 5.43 -5.83 27.20
CA PHE A 14 4.64 -4.73 27.73
C PHE A 14 3.19 -5.19 27.99
N ASP A 15 2.50 -4.45 28.86
CA ASP A 15 1.09 -4.68 29.14
C ASP A 15 0.25 -3.77 28.21
N ALA A 16 -0.87 -4.29 27.72
CA ALA A 16 -1.88 -3.51 27.02
C ALA A 16 -3.25 -3.74 27.66
N LEU A 17 -4.16 -2.78 27.47
CA LEU A 17 -5.57 -2.88 27.84
C LEU A 17 -6.40 -2.89 26.55
N ASP A 18 -7.46 -3.69 26.54
CA ASP A 18 -8.49 -3.60 25.50
C ASP A 18 -9.56 -2.54 25.84
N GLN A 19 -10.58 -2.45 24.99
CA GLN A 19 -11.72 -1.54 25.17
C GLN A 19 -12.63 -1.87 26.37
N HIS A 20 -12.33 -2.94 27.12
CA HIS A 20 -13.08 -3.40 28.29
C HIS A 20 -12.21 -3.40 29.56
N ASP A 21 -11.08 -2.70 29.55
CA ASP A 21 -10.06 -2.69 30.63
C ASP A 21 -9.49 -4.09 30.93
N GLN A 22 -9.63 -5.04 30.01
CA GLN A 22 -8.99 -6.33 30.15
C GLN A 22 -7.51 -6.20 29.81
N ARG A 23 -6.66 -6.48 30.80
CA ARG A 23 -5.21 -6.52 30.61
C ARG A 23 -4.79 -7.79 29.90
N PHE A 24 -3.92 -7.64 28.90
CA PHE A 24 -3.19 -8.74 28.30
C PHE A 24 -1.71 -8.38 28.14
N HIS A 25 -0.86 -9.42 28.14
CA HIS A 25 0.58 -9.29 28.08
C HIS A 25 1.06 -9.52 26.66
N VAL A 26 1.89 -8.61 26.16
CA VAL A 26 2.39 -8.64 24.78
C VAL A 26 3.89 -8.82 24.81
N VAL A 27 4.39 -9.73 23.98
CA VAL A 27 5.82 -9.90 23.71
C VAL A 27 6.07 -9.54 22.27
N ALA A 28 6.85 -8.49 22.04
CA ALA A 28 7.36 -8.12 20.72
C ALA A 28 8.77 -8.70 20.56
N MET A 29 9.03 -9.39 19.46
CA MET A 29 10.33 -9.94 19.12
C MET A 29 10.61 -9.71 17.64
N ARG A 30 11.84 -9.31 17.32
CA ARG A 30 12.25 -9.03 15.94
C ARG A 30 13.39 -9.95 15.51
N LEU A 31 13.20 -10.60 14.36
CA LEU A 31 14.23 -11.38 13.69
C LEU A 31 14.56 -10.70 12.36
N THR A 32 15.85 -10.59 12.07
CA THR A 32 16.39 -10.02 10.84
C THR A 32 17.06 -11.12 10.02
N PHE A 33 16.73 -11.17 8.73
CA PHE A 33 17.29 -12.10 7.76
C PHE A 33 17.94 -11.34 6.61
N GLU A 34 18.99 -11.93 6.03
CA GLU A 34 19.65 -11.46 4.82
C GLU A 34 19.30 -12.38 3.65
N LEU A 35 18.82 -11.77 2.56
CA LEU A 35 18.60 -12.46 1.28
C LEU A 35 19.95 -12.69 0.58
N GLN A 36 20.29 -13.94 0.38
CA GLN A 36 21.49 -14.37 -0.31
C GLN A 36 21.31 -14.35 -1.84
N ASP A 37 22.42 -14.37 -2.58
CA ASP A 37 22.41 -14.36 -4.05
C ASP A 37 21.72 -15.60 -4.67
N ASP A 38 21.61 -16.70 -3.93
CA ASP A 38 20.91 -17.92 -4.34
C ASP A 38 19.41 -17.95 -3.95
N GLY A 39 18.91 -16.84 -3.39
CA GLY A 39 17.52 -16.68 -2.96
C GLY A 39 17.21 -17.19 -1.56
N GLN A 40 18.19 -17.75 -0.83
CA GLN A 40 17.97 -18.19 0.55
C GLN A 40 17.91 -17.01 1.52
N LEU A 41 17.08 -17.14 2.56
CA LEU A 41 17.05 -16.22 3.70
C LEU A 41 17.85 -16.83 4.85
N LEU A 42 18.95 -16.20 5.23
CA LEU A 42 19.75 -16.59 6.39
C LEU A 42 19.56 -15.59 7.52
N LEU A 43 19.60 -16.05 8.77
CA LEU A 43 19.60 -15.14 9.92
C LEU A 43 20.80 -14.19 9.82
N ALA A 44 20.51 -12.90 9.91
CA ALA A 44 21.55 -11.88 9.87
C ALA A 44 22.47 -12.01 11.09
N PRO A 45 23.80 -11.88 10.94
CA PRO A 45 24.72 -11.90 12.07
C PRO A 45 24.47 -10.73 13.02
N GLU A 46 24.01 -9.60 12.49
CA GLU A 46 23.55 -8.43 13.24
C GLU A 46 22.02 -8.31 13.16
N GLN A 47 21.37 -8.24 14.32
CA GLN A 47 19.93 -8.14 14.41
C GLN A 47 19.51 -6.68 14.57
N THR A 48 18.54 -6.24 13.76
CA THR A 48 17.99 -4.89 13.87
C THR A 48 17.21 -4.76 15.19
N PRO A 49 17.38 -3.68 15.99
CA PRO A 49 16.63 -3.50 17.22
C PRO A 49 15.12 -3.34 16.98
N LEU A 50 14.33 -3.47 18.04
CA LEU A 50 12.91 -3.10 18.01
C LEU A 50 12.76 -1.60 17.71
N VAL A 51 11.84 -1.28 16.81
CA VAL A 51 11.43 0.10 16.51
C VAL A 51 10.34 0.48 17.52
N THR A 52 10.55 1.56 18.26
CA THR A 52 9.61 2.01 19.32
C THR A 52 8.76 3.21 18.91
N SER A 53 9.09 3.85 17.80
CA SER A 53 8.38 5.00 17.22
C SER A 53 8.31 4.88 15.71
N ASP A 54 7.23 5.36 15.10
CA ASP A 54 7.07 5.34 13.65
C ASP A 54 8.17 6.18 12.96
N GLU A 55 8.76 5.62 11.90
CA GLU A 55 9.75 6.26 11.04
C GLU A 55 9.13 6.57 9.67
N TYR A 56 9.51 7.72 9.10
CA TYR A 56 8.99 8.23 7.84
C TYR A 56 10.14 8.43 6.84
N TYR A 57 9.84 8.44 5.55
CA TYR A 57 10.86 8.75 4.53
C TYR A 57 11.28 10.22 4.53
N GLY A 58 10.44 11.10 5.05
CA GLY A 58 10.68 12.52 5.23
C GLY A 58 9.84 13.04 6.40
N GLU A 59 9.20 14.18 6.22
CA GLU A 59 8.39 14.79 7.29
C GLU A 59 7.11 13.98 7.59
N LEU A 60 6.76 13.94 8.88
CA LEU A 60 5.50 13.37 9.39
C LEU A 60 4.31 14.03 8.68
N ASN A 61 3.30 13.25 8.30
CA ASN A 61 2.11 13.69 7.56
C ASN A 61 2.36 14.28 6.15
N CYS A 62 3.61 14.28 5.67
CA CYS A 62 3.96 14.74 4.32
C CYS A 62 4.72 13.69 3.51
N SER A 63 5.04 12.54 4.10
CA SER A 63 5.75 11.44 3.45
C SER A 63 5.22 10.09 3.91
N SER A 64 5.51 9.03 3.14
CA SER A 64 5.10 7.68 3.50
C SER A 64 5.75 7.22 4.81
N VAL A 65 4.99 6.44 5.58
CA VAL A 65 5.54 5.67 6.69
C VAL A 65 6.53 4.65 6.14
N ARG A 66 7.75 4.67 6.65
CA ARG A 66 8.80 3.71 6.29
C ARG A 66 8.72 2.46 7.16
N GLN A 67 8.56 2.64 8.47
CA GLN A 67 8.51 1.57 9.45
C GLN A 67 7.61 2.04 10.60
N GLU A 68 6.67 1.22 11.04
CA GLU A 68 5.92 1.50 12.27
C GLU A 68 6.63 0.94 13.49
N SER A 69 6.24 1.46 14.66
CA SER A 69 6.58 0.86 15.94
C SER A 69 6.19 -0.62 15.97
N ASP A 70 7.12 -1.46 16.44
CA ASP A 70 6.90 -2.88 16.69
C ASP A 70 5.95 -3.12 17.89
N LEU A 71 5.63 -2.05 18.64
CA LEU A 71 4.81 -2.10 19.85
C LEU A 71 3.31 -2.03 19.52
N ALA A 72 2.84 -3.03 18.77
CA ALA A 72 1.43 -3.25 18.52
C ALA A 72 0.85 -4.21 19.58
N PRO A 73 -0.20 -3.84 20.31
CA PRO A 73 -0.84 -4.72 21.29
C PRO A 73 -1.27 -6.07 20.70
N TYR A 74 -2.01 -6.05 19.60
CA TYR A 74 -2.48 -7.27 18.94
C TYR A 74 -2.75 -6.98 17.46
N LYS A 75 -2.30 -7.88 16.59
CA LYS A 75 -2.62 -7.88 15.16
C LYS A 75 -3.39 -9.17 14.84
N PRO A 76 -4.64 -9.11 14.37
CA PRO A 76 -5.39 -10.31 14.00
C PRO A 76 -4.83 -11.06 12.79
N HIS A 77 -4.02 -10.40 11.95
CA HIS A 77 -3.46 -10.97 10.71
C HIS A 77 -1.96 -10.69 10.57
N THR A 78 -1.26 -11.43 9.71
CA THR A 78 0.14 -11.17 9.38
C THR A 78 0.25 -10.11 8.28
N ASP A 79 0.88 -8.98 8.59
CA ASP A 79 1.17 -7.94 7.61
C ASP A 79 2.33 -8.35 6.69
N VAL A 80 2.14 -8.27 5.37
CA VAL A 80 3.23 -8.38 4.38
C VAL A 80 3.54 -7.00 3.81
N ILE A 81 4.64 -6.41 4.28
CA ILE A 81 5.12 -5.09 3.86
C ILE A 81 6.35 -5.24 2.97
N VAL A 82 6.37 -4.55 1.83
CA VAL A 82 7.54 -4.50 0.94
C VAL A 82 8.07 -3.07 0.87
N ILE A 83 9.32 -2.90 1.29
CA ILE A 83 10.07 -1.65 1.17
C ILE A 83 11.10 -1.82 0.04
N ALA A 84 10.80 -1.27 -1.13
CA ALA A 84 11.61 -1.47 -2.33
C ALA A 84 11.47 -0.31 -3.33
N ASP A 85 12.45 -0.21 -4.23
CA ASP A 85 12.32 0.53 -5.47
C ASP A 85 11.86 -0.42 -6.59
N ALA A 86 10.92 0.04 -7.42
CA ALA A 86 10.52 -0.62 -8.65
C ALA A 86 11.58 -0.37 -9.73
N HIS A 87 11.98 -1.40 -10.45
CA HIS A 87 12.95 -1.32 -11.54
C HIS A 87 12.35 -1.77 -12.87
N ALA A 88 12.57 -0.98 -13.92
CA ALA A 88 12.17 -1.37 -15.26
C ALA A 88 12.95 -2.63 -15.71
N PRO A 89 12.30 -3.57 -16.42
CA PRO A 89 12.93 -4.83 -16.83
C PRO A 89 14.25 -4.61 -17.57
N GLN A 90 15.25 -5.46 -17.28
CA GLN A 90 16.58 -5.41 -17.90
C GLN A 90 17.31 -4.06 -17.73
N GLY A 91 16.89 -3.24 -16.75
CA GLY A 91 17.45 -1.90 -16.52
C GLY A 91 17.18 -0.89 -17.64
N ARG A 92 16.25 -1.18 -18.56
CA ARG A 92 15.94 -0.30 -19.70
C ARG A 92 14.78 0.62 -19.36
N ALA A 93 14.95 1.93 -19.61
CA ALA A 93 13.90 2.90 -19.36
C ALA A 93 12.60 2.53 -20.10
N ALA A 94 11.51 2.38 -19.35
CA ALA A 94 10.20 2.01 -19.86
C ALA A 94 9.16 3.05 -19.44
N ARG A 95 8.12 3.25 -20.27
CA ARG A 95 7.01 4.15 -19.94
C ARG A 95 6.06 3.55 -18.91
N GLU A 96 5.97 2.23 -18.92
CA GLU A 96 5.20 1.42 -18.01
C GLU A 96 5.85 0.05 -17.85
N PHE A 97 5.75 -0.53 -16.66
CA PHE A 97 6.19 -1.90 -16.36
C PHE A 97 5.50 -2.41 -15.09
N GLU A 98 5.46 -3.74 -14.93
CA GLU A 98 4.84 -4.38 -13.78
C GLU A 98 5.88 -4.69 -12.69
N VAL A 99 5.46 -4.57 -11.44
CA VAL A 99 6.16 -5.15 -10.27
C VAL A 99 5.20 -6.05 -9.51
N ALA A 100 5.72 -7.09 -8.88
CA ALA A 100 4.86 -8.05 -8.19
C ALA A 100 5.51 -8.64 -6.94
N ILE A 101 4.65 -8.97 -5.97
CA ILE A 101 4.95 -9.90 -4.89
C ILE A 101 4.02 -11.11 -5.03
N LYS A 102 4.60 -12.30 -4.88
CA LYS A 102 3.87 -13.55 -4.78
C LYS A 102 4.39 -14.33 -3.58
N ILE A 103 3.48 -14.89 -2.79
CA ILE A 103 3.79 -15.81 -1.69
C ILE A 103 3.06 -17.11 -1.97
N ASN A 104 3.83 -18.19 -1.98
CA ASN A 104 3.32 -19.54 -2.07
C ASN A 104 3.68 -20.31 -0.80
N GLY A 105 2.81 -21.21 -0.36
CA GLY A 105 3.12 -22.16 0.70
C GLY A 105 4.18 -23.18 0.27
N ALA A 106 4.54 -24.08 1.17
CA ALA A 106 5.46 -25.16 0.86
C ALA A 106 5.00 -26.01 -0.34
N PRO A 107 5.94 -26.59 -1.11
CA PRO A 107 5.63 -27.58 -2.12
C PRO A 107 4.83 -28.75 -1.53
N VAL A 108 3.82 -29.21 -2.27
CA VAL A 108 2.96 -30.34 -1.87
C VAL A 108 3.14 -31.52 -2.83
N GLU A 109 2.68 -32.69 -2.42
CA GLU A 109 2.61 -33.84 -3.32
C GLU A 109 1.50 -33.62 -4.37
N PRO A 110 1.76 -33.81 -5.68
CA PRO A 110 0.74 -33.59 -6.69
C PRO A 110 -0.33 -34.68 -6.67
N GLU A 111 -1.59 -34.27 -6.59
CA GLU A 111 -2.74 -35.15 -6.81
C GLU A 111 -2.95 -35.39 -8.32
N LEU A 112 -2.33 -36.43 -8.86
CA LEU A 112 -2.40 -36.73 -10.29
C LEU A 112 -3.67 -37.51 -10.66
N PRO A 113 -4.34 -37.18 -11.78
CA PRO A 113 -5.47 -37.97 -12.27
C PRO A 113 -4.99 -39.39 -12.66
N PRO A 114 -5.83 -40.42 -12.47
CA PRO A 114 -5.48 -41.78 -12.90
C PRO A 114 -5.25 -41.82 -14.42
N GLU A 115 -4.35 -42.71 -14.85
CA GLU A 115 -4.05 -42.88 -16.27
C GLU A 115 -5.33 -43.25 -17.05
N PRO A 116 -5.66 -42.55 -18.15
CA PRO A 116 -6.87 -42.83 -18.90
C PRO A 116 -6.74 -44.16 -19.64
N HIS A 117 -7.84 -44.90 -19.69
CA HIS A 117 -7.95 -46.14 -20.43
C HIS A 117 -8.99 -46.04 -21.55
N GLY A 118 -8.99 -47.05 -22.43
CA GLY A 118 -9.96 -47.25 -23.50
C GLY A 118 -11.31 -47.73 -22.95
N LEU A 119 -11.92 -48.75 -23.57
CA LEU A 119 -13.21 -49.28 -23.11
C LEU A 119 -13.11 -50.04 -21.79
N ASN A 120 -11.89 -50.43 -21.39
CA ASN A 120 -11.59 -51.10 -20.13
C ASN A 120 -10.14 -50.81 -19.70
N PRO A 121 -9.74 -51.09 -18.44
CA PRO A 121 -8.41 -50.77 -17.91
C PRO A 121 -7.23 -51.44 -18.64
N LEU A 122 -7.45 -52.50 -19.42
CA LEU A 122 -6.40 -53.20 -20.17
C LEU A 122 -6.20 -52.61 -21.58
N GLN A 123 -7.09 -51.73 -22.02
CA GLN A 123 -6.99 -51.04 -23.29
C GLN A 123 -6.39 -49.66 -23.09
N HIS A 124 -5.38 -49.31 -23.88
CA HIS A 124 -4.82 -47.96 -23.89
C HIS A 124 -5.86 -46.94 -24.37
N ALA A 125 -5.87 -45.76 -23.75
CA ALA A 125 -6.62 -44.63 -24.27
C ALA A 125 -6.06 -44.16 -25.63
N SER A 126 -6.84 -43.35 -26.35
CA SER A 126 -6.38 -42.74 -27.60
C SER A 126 -5.12 -41.88 -27.35
N PRO A 127 -4.23 -41.73 -28.37
CA PRO A 127 -3.03 -40.90 -28.24
C PRO A 127 -3.31 -39.47 -27.79
N GLU A 128 -4.41 -38.87 -28.26
CA GLU A 128 -4.86 -37.53 -27.87
C GLU A 128 -5.21 -37.45 -26.39
N ARG A 129 -5.97 -38.45 -25.88
CA ARG A 129 -6.36 -38.51 -24.47
C ARG A 129 -5.15 -38.75 -23.57
N MET A 130 -4.19 -39.57 -24.01
CA MET A 130 -2.90 -39.74 -23.32
C MET A 130 -2.08 -38.44 -23.31
N ALA A 131 -2.07 -37.68 -24.41
CA ALA A 131 -1.36 -36.41 -24.48
C ALA A 131 -1.95 -35.36 -23.53
N GLN A 132 -3.29 -35.25 -23.49
CA GLN A 132 -4.00 -34.38 -22.54
C GLN A 132 -3.71 -34.77 -21.08
N TRP A 133 -3.73 -36.07 -20.77
CA TRP A 133 -3.39 -36.55 -19.44
C TRP A 133 -1.95 -36.22 -19.04
N ARG A 134 -0.96 -36.41 -19.93
CA ARG A 134 0.43 -36.03 -19.64
C ARG A 134 0.57 -34.53 -19.41
N GLN A 135 -0.09 -33.70 -20.22
CA GLN A 135 -0.08 -32.24 -20.05
C GLN A 135 -0.67 -31.85 -18.68
N GLU A 136 -1.77 -32.49 -18.29
CA GLU A 136 -2.40 -32.26 -16.99
C GLU A 136 -1.51 -32.71 -15.84
N CYS A 137 -0.87 -33.88 -15.93
CA CYS A 137 0.07 -34.35 -14.91
C CYS A 137 1.28 -33.42 -14.78
N THR A 138 1.84 -32.94 -15.89
CA THR A 138 2.93 -31.94 -15.87
C THR A 138 2.49 -30.67 -15.17
N ARG A 139 1.32 -30.14 -15.54
CA ARG A 139 0.74 -28.92 -14.94
C ARG A 139 0.54 -29.07 -13.44
N LEU A 140 -0.03 -30.19 -12.99
CA LEU A 140 -0.27 -30.48 -11.58
C LEU A 140 1.03 -30.67 -10.80
N THR A 141 2.03 -31.32 -11.40
CA THR A 141 3.36 -31.48 -10.80
C THR A 141 4.06 -30.14 -10.62
N GLU A 142 4.01 -29.27 -11.62
CA GLU A 142 4.56 -27.91 -11.53
C GLU A 142 3.82 -27.05 -10.50
N GLN A 143 2.49 -27.13 -10.46
CA GLN A 143 1.67 -26.42 -9.47
C GLN A 143 1.99 -26.91 -8.04
N ALA A 144 2.09 -28.22 -7.83
CA ALA A 144 2.40 -28.80 -6.54
C ALA A 144 3.82 -28.42 -6.07
N ARG A 145 4.79 -28.38 -7.00
CA ARG A 145 6.15 -27.89 -6.72
C ARG A 145 6.19 -26.41 -6.33
N GLN A 146 5.32 -25.58 -6.90
CA GLN A 146 5.22 -24.17 -6.51
C GLN A 146 4.54 -23.97 -5.16
N GLY A 147 3.76 -24.93 -4.68
CA GLY A 147 2.93 -24.80 -3.48
C GLY A 147 1.67 -23.96 -3.70
N PRO A 148 0.71 -24.00 -2.78
CA PRO A 148 -0.54 -23.25 -2.87
C PRO A 148 -0.28 -21.74 -2.87
N LEU A 149 -1.03 -20.98 -3.67
CA LEU A 149 -0.91 -19.52 -3.67
C LEU A 149 -1.54 -18.93 -2.40
N ILE A 150 -0.74 -18.22 -1.61
CA ILE A 150 -1.20 -17.53 -0.39
C ILE A 150 -1.53 -16.07 -0.71
N LEU A 151 -0.64 -15.37 -1.41
CA LEU A 151 -0.78 -13.95 -1.72
C LEU A 151 -0.20 -13.66 -3.11
N SER A 152 -0.89 -12.84 -3.90
CA SER A 152 -0.36 -12.32 -5.17
C SER A 152 -0.84 -10.90 -5.37
N LYS A 153 0.10 -9.98 -5.57
CA LYS A 153 -0.21 -8.59 -5.88
C LYS A 153 0.71 -8.06 -6.96
N THR A 154 0.12 -7.48 -7.99
CA THR A 154 0.83 -6.87 -9.12
C THR A 154 0.42 -5.41 -9.26
N LEU A 155 1.42 -4.54 -9.32
CA LEU A 155 1.23 -3.11 -9.55
C LEU A 155 1.78 -2.74 -10.93
N LEU A 156 1.07 -1.84 -11.60
CA LEU A 156 1.55 -1.16 -12.81
C LEU A 156 2.25 0.13 -12.38
N VAL A 157 3.54 0.22 -12.73
CA VAL A 157 4.36 1.42 -12.55
C VAL A 157 4.46 2.17 -13.86
N THR A 158 4.35 3.49 -13.83
CA THR A 158 4.52 4.38 -14.98
C THR A 158 5.44 5.54 -14.63
N GLY A 159 6.09 6.13 -15.63
CA GLY A 159 6.79 7.41 -15.42
C GLY A 159 5.84 8.60 -15.30
N PRO A 160 6.36 9.80 -14.96
CA PRO A 160 5.52 10.96 -14.68
C PRO A 160 4.60 11.32 -15.85
N ARG A 161 3.34 11.59 -15.54
CA ARG A 161 2.33 12.09 -16.48
C ARG A 161 1.31 12.99 -15.79
N GLU A 162 0.55 13.71 -16.58
CA GLU A 162 -0.38 14.72 -16.07
C GLU A 162 -1.63 14.83 -16.93
N TRP A 163 -2.69 15.33 -16.31
CA TRP A 163 -3.86 15.85 -17.00
C TRP A 163 -3.58 17.27 -17.45
N ARG A 164 -3.79 17.56 -18.74
CA ARG A 164 -3.71 18.91 -19.32
C ARG A 164 -5.09 19.40 -19.73
N ARG A 165 -5.45 20.59 -19.28
CA ARG A 165 -6.71 21.25 -19.66
C ARG A 165 -6.64 21.71 -21.12
N ARG A 166 -7.62 21.32 -21.93
CA ARG A 166 -7.76 21.78 -23.32
C ARG A 166 -8.31 23.22 -23.34
N SER A 167 -7.91 23.99 -24.34
CA SER A 167 -8.45 25.34 -24.53
C SER A 167 -9.94 25.28 -24.88
N ALA A 168 -10.70 26.26 -24.40
CA ALA A 168 -12.14 26.35 -24.68
C ALA A 168 -12.42 26.52 -26.19
N LEU A 169 -11.55 27.27 -26.88
CA LEU A 169 -11.64 27.48 -28.33
C LEU A 169 -11.53 26.16 -29.10
N LEU A 170 -10.59 25.29 -28.74
CA LEU A 170 -10.41 23.99 -29.39
C LEU A 170 -11.62 23.08 -29.16
N ARG A 171 -12.29 23.17 -28.00
CA ARG A 171 -13.50 22.39 -27.70
C ARG A 171 -14.74 22.90 -28.44
N ALA A 172 -14.78 24.19 -28.81
CA ALA A 172 -15.88 24.79 -29.56
C ALA A 172 -15.78 24.55 -31.08
N LEU A 173 -14.57 24.31 -31.59
CA LEU A 173 -14.31 24.09 -33.03
C LEU A 173 -14.48 22.63 -33.49
N THR A 174 -14.74 21.69 -32.57
CA THR A 174 -14.89 20.27 -32.91
C THR A 174 -16.35 19.83 -32.95
N LEU A 175 -16.72 19.08 -34.01
CA LEU A 175 -18.06 18.46 -34.19
C LEU A 175 -18.38 17.37 -33.13
N PHE A 176 -17.41 16.96 -32.31
CA PHE A 176 -17.57 16.00 -31.20
C PHE A 176 -17.26 16.67 -29.86
N VAL A 177 -17.95 16.27 -28.78
CA VAL A 177 -17.70 16.76 -27.41
C VAL A 177 -16.38 16.19 -26.91
N LEU A 178 -15.30 16.96 -27.04
CA LEU A 178 -14.00 16.59 -26.49
C LEU A 178 -13.97 16.80 -24.97
N PRO A 179 -13.39 15.86 -24.19
CA PRO A 179 -13.22 16.03 -22.76
C PRO A 179 -12.34 17.24 -22.46
N ALA A 180 -12.65 17.94 -21.36
CA ALA A 180 -11.93 19.14 -20.96
C ALA A 180 -10.46 18.88 -20.61
N TRP A 181 -10.14 17.65 -20.21
CA TRP A 181 -8.81 17.23 -19.80
C TRP A 181 -8.28 16.15 -20.76
N LYS A 182 -6.98 16.19 -21.01
CA LYS A 182 -6.24 15.19 -21.81
C LYS A 182 -5.09 14.64 -20.98
N LEU A 183 -5.02 13.32 -20.88
CA LEU A 183 -3.89 12.64 -20.25
C LEU A 183 -2.66 12.69 -21.17
N THR A 184 -1.48 13.00 -20.62
CA THR A 184 -0.22 12.92 -21.35
C THR A 184 0.31 11.49 -21.39
N THR A 185 1.13 11.17 -22.38
CA THR A 185 1.90 9.92 -22.41
C THR A 185 2.89 9.91 -21.23
N PRO A 186 3.06 8.77 -20.54
CA PRO A 186 4.08 8.63 -19.50
C PRO A 186 5.49 8.87 -20.05
N GLN A 187 6.32 9.52 -19.25
CA GLN A 187 7.77 9.57 -19.51
C GLN A 187 8.38 8.19 -19.27
N ALA A 188 9.50 7.90 -19.92
CA ALA A 188 10.23 6.66 -19.66
C ALA A 188 11.08 6.81 -18.39
N ILE A 189 11.02 5.82 -17.50
CA ILE A 189 11.78 5.76 -16.26
C ILE A 189 12.45 4.40 -16.13
N THR A 190 13.58 4.36 -15.43
CA THR A 190 14.26 3.11 -15.05
C THR A 190 13.86 2.65 -13.66
N THR A 191 13.55 3.58 -12.76
CA THR A 191 13.23 3.26 -11.36
C THR A 191 12.14 4.17 -10.80
N LEU A 192 11.40 3.66 -9.79
CA LEU A 192 10.46 4.43 -8.97
C LEU A 192 10.40 3.87 -7.54
N PRO A 193 10.63 4.67 -6.49
CA PRO A 193 10.39 4.21 -5.12
C PRO A 193 8.92 3.84 -4.91
N LEU A 194 8.62 2.66 -4.35
CA LEU A 194 7.25 2.23 -4.11
C LEU A 194 6.67 2.86 -2.85
N ARG A 195 6.30 4.14 -2.97
CA ARG A 195 5.77 4.95 -1.87
C ARG A 195 4.42 5.56 -2.23
N TYR A 196 3.60 5.84 -1.22
CA TYR A 196 2.24 6.36 -1.41
C TYR A 196 2.18 7.79 -1.98
N GLU A 197 3.28 8.55 -1.91
CA GLU A 197 3.46 9.81 -2.63
C GLU A 197 3.26 9.65 -4.14
N TYR A 198 3.46 8.44 -4.68
CA TYR A 198 3.30 8.15 -6.10
C TYR A 198 2.00 7.41 -6.44
N ALA A 199 1.18 7.09 -5.44
CA ALA A 199 -0.13 6.48 -5.61
C ALA A 199 -1.24 7.55 -5.68
N TYR A 200 -2.47 7.15 -6.04
CA TYR A 200 -3.60 8.09 -6.11
C TYR A 200 -3.90 8.71 -4.75
N GLY A 201 -4.17 10.00 -4.71
CA GLY A 201 -4.52 10.72 -3.50
C GLY A 201 -4.03 12.16 -3.52
N GLY A 202 -3.81 12.71 -2.33
CA GLY A 202 -3.26 14.05 -2.14
C GLY A 202 -4.17 14.97 -1.34
N GLU A 203 -3.71 16.21 -1.18
CA GLU A 203 -4.42 17.28 -0.51
C GLU A 203 -4.66 18.48 -1.42
N ASN A 204 -5.76 19.18 -1.20
CA ASN A 204 -6.13 20.43 -1.84
C ASN A 204 -6.27 21.49 -0.75
N LYS A 205 -5.20 22.24 -0.52
CA LYS A 205 -5.09 23.24 0.53
C LYS A 205 -4.86 24.61 -0.09
N ILE A 206 -5.63 25.61 0.36
CA ILE A 206 -5.41 27.02 0.02
C ILE A 206 -5.26 27.77 1.34
N LEU A 207 -4.13 28.45 1.50
CA LEU A 207 -3.82 29.26 2.66
C LEU A 207 -4.49 30.63 2.54
N GLU A 208 -4.74 31.30 3.66
CA GLU A 208 -5.29 32.66 3.64
C GLU A 208 -4.38 33.63 2.86
N THR A 209 -3.07 33.42 2.93
CA THR A 209 -2.05 34.19 2.23
C THR A 209 -1.98 33.89 0.74
N ASP A 210 -2.62 32.83 0.24
CA ASP A 210 -2.54 32.47 -1.17
C ASP A 210 -3.33 33.47 -2.05
N PRO A 211 -2.79 33.84 -3.23
CA PRO A 211 -3.54 34.62 -4.22
C PRO A 211 -4.86 33.96 -4.65
N ALA A 212 -5.01 32.65 -4.44
CA ALA A 212 -6.22 31.88 -4.73
C ALA A 212 -7.31 32.01 -3.65
N ALA A 213 -6.99 32.45 -2.43
CA ALA A 213 -7.93 32.57 -1.31
C ALA A 213 -9.16 33.42 -1.65
N THR A 214 -8.96 34.53 -2.39
CA THR A 214 -10.03 35.43 -2.83
C THR A 214 -11.03 34.77 -3.78
N ARG A 215 -10.65 33.68 -4.44
CA ARG A 215 -11.48 32.93 -5.40
C ARG A 215 -12.19 31.72 -4.79
N VAL A 216 -11.90 31.39 -3.53
CA VAL A 216 -12.57 30.30 -2.81
C VAL A 216 -13.98 30.74 -2.40
N ASN A 217 -14.98 30.03 -2.91
CA ASN A 217 -16.39 30.25 -2.55
C ASN A 217 -16.61 29.98 -1.05
N LYS A 218 -17.42 30.82 -0.38
CA LYS A 218 -17.74 30.71 1.06
C LYS A 218 -18.12 29.30 1.50
N LYS A 219 -18.85 28.53 0.70
CA LYS A 219 -19.29 27.16 1.06
C LYS A 219 -18.15 26.14 1.20
N HIS A 220 -16.99 26.42 0.60
CA HIS A 220 -15.80 25.57 0.70
C HIS A 220 -14.78 26.12 1.71
N ARG A 221 -15.05 27.28 2.31
CA ARG A 221 -14.17 27.83 3.33
C ARG A 221 -14.35 27.07 4.63
N LEU A 222 -13.25 26.78 5.30
CA LEU A 222 -13.28 26.24 6.64
C LEU A 222 -13.97 27.26 7.57
N PRO A 223 -14.86 26.83 8.47
CA PRO A 223 -15.49 27.72 9.45
C PRO A 223 -14.41 28.36 10.34
N GLU A 224 -14.68 29.55 10.88
CA GLU A 224 -13.75 30.30 11.76
C GLU A 224 -13.20 29.37 12.86
N ARG A 225 -11.95 28.92 12.69
CA ARG A 225 -11.28 28.06 13.67
C ARG A 225 -10.91 28.90 14.89
N LYS A 226 -11.19 28.39 16.09
CA LYS A 226 -10.69 29.00 17.34
C LYS A 226 -9.15 29.01 17.31
N PRO A 227 -8.49 30.03 17.91
CA PRO A 227 -7.04 30.05 18.00
C PRO A 227 -6.50 28.77 18.64
N LEU A 228 -5.38 28.28 18.12
CA LEU A 228 -4.64 27.18 18.73
C LEU A 228 -4.13 27.59 20.12
N PRO A 229 -4.00 26.65 21.09
CA PRO A 229 -3.38 26.92 22.38
C PRO A 229 -1.95 27.43 22.19
N GLU A 230 -1.45 28.23 23.14
CA GLU A 230 -0.12 28.88 23.11
C GLU A 230 1.07 27.92 22.90
N SER A 231 0.86 26.61 23.03
CA SER A 231 1.84 25.56 22.81
C SER A 231 2.04 25.14 21.35
N ALA A 232 1.32 25.73 20.39
CA ALA A 232 1.46 25.40 18.97
C ALA A 232 2.79 25.93 18.40
N THR A 233 3.53 25.07 17.67
CA THR A 233 4.82 25.42 17.05
C THR A 233 4.61 26.17 15.72
N ASP A 234 5.61 26.99 15.32
CA ASP A 234 5.55 27.94 14.19
C ASP A 234 5.09 27.35 12.83
N GLY A 235 5.16 26.03 12.63
CA GLY A 235 4.67 25.35 11.42
C GLY A 235 3.14 25.38 11.25
N ASP A 236 2.41 25.56 12.35
CA ASP A 236 0.94 25.66 12.38
C ASP A 236 0.40 27.06 12.05
N MET A 237 1.27 28.03 11.73
CA MET A 237 0.89 29.45 11.64
C MET A 237 0.17 29.88 10.35
N GLN A 238 0.24 29.13 9.26
CA GLN A 238 -0.44 29.53 8.02
C GLN A 238 -1.84 28.92 7.96
N GLN A 239 -2.82 29.73 8.34
CA GLN A 239 -4.22 29.31 8.39
C GLN A 239 -4.76 28.96 6.99
N ALA A 240 -5.15 27.71 6.81
CA ALA A 240 -5.86 27.28 5.60
C ALA A 240 -7.26 27.91 5.59
N ILE A 241 -7.62 28.56 4.48
CA ILE A 241 -8.98 29.07 4.27
C ILE A 241 -9.90 27.99 3.69
N ALA A 242 -9.35 27.02 2.96
CA ALA A 242 -10.06 25.85 2.45
C ALA A 242 -9.10 24.66 2.37
N HIS A 243 -9.60 23.48 2.73
CA HIS A 243 -8.81 22.26 2.76
C HIS A 243 -9.69 21.04 2.47
N ALA A 244 -9.22 20.17 1.59
CA ALA A 244 -9.76 18.84 1.38
C ALA A 244 -8.60 17.85 1.24
N VAL A 245 -8.78 16.62 1.70
CA VAL A 245 -7.78 15.55 1.60
C VAL A 245 -8.43 14.30 1.06
N HIS A 246 -7.68 13.50 0.31
CA HIS A 246 -8.09 12.14 0.01
C HIS A 246 -7.83 11.24 1.23
N GLU A 247 -8.88 10.84 1.94
CA GLU A 247 -8.78 10.19 3.26
C GLU A 247 -7.96 8.88 3.27
N HIS A 248 -7.86 8.18 2.14
CA HIS A 248 -7.09 6.93 2.02
C HIS A 248 -5.60 7.16 1.73
N ASN A 249 -5.23 8.36 1.26
CA ASN A 249 -3.84 8.73 0.95
C ASN A 249 -3.73 10.25 0.80
N PRO A 250 -3.58 11.02 1.89
CA PRO A 250 -3.51 12.48 1.85
C PRO A 250 -2.22 13.02 1.22
N ILE A 251 -1.19 12.20 1.05
CA ILE A 251 0.12 12.61 0.51
C ILE A 251 0.32 12.24 -0.96
N GLY A 252 -0.66 11.57 -1.59
CA GLY A 252 -0.57 11.06 -2.95
C GLY A 252 -0.69 12.11 -4.05
N LEU A 253 -0.93 11.63 -5.27
CA LEU A 253 -1.07 12.45 -6.47
C LEU A 253 -2.43 12.26 -7.15
N GLY A 254 -2.92 13.34 -7.77
CA GLY A 254 -4.07 13.31 -8.67
C GLY A 254 -5.42 13.65 -8.05
N PHE A 255 -5.53 13.76 -6.73
CA PHE A 255 -6.73 14.29 -6.07
C PHE A 255 -6.84 15.80 -6.32
N ALA A 256 -7.89 16.20 -7.04
CA ALA A 256 -8.12 17.59 -7.40
C ALA A 256 -9.62 17.90 -7.49
N GLU A 257 -10.15 18.52 -6.45
CA GLU A 257 -11.54 18.95 -6.40
C GLU A 257 -11.81 20.15 -7.31
N GLU A 258 -13.03 20.22 -7.84
CA GLU A 258 -13.44 21.27 -8.78
C GLU A 258 -13.32 22.67 -8.18
N TRP A 259 -13.59 22.85 -6.89
CA TRP A 259 -13.43 24.15 -6.22
C TRP A 259 -11.97 24.59 -6.20
N TYR A 260 -11.06 23.65 -5.95
CA TYR A 260 -9.62 23.89 -5.88
C TYR A 260 -9.09 24.25 -7.27
N LEU A 261 -9.46 23.48 -8.29
CA LEU A 261 -9.09 23.75 -9.69
C LEU A 261 -9.55 25.12 -10.17
N ARG A 262 -10.77 25.54 -9.80
CA ARG A 262 -11.30 26.88 -10.13
C ARG A 262 -10.56 28.00 -9.40
N ALA A 263 -10.33 27.84 -8.09
CA ALA A 263 -9.66 28.85 -7.29
C ALA A 263 -8.19 29.04 -7.70
N THR A 264 -7.47 27.95 -7.98
CA THR A 264 -6.08 27.99 -8.42
C THR A 264 -5.92 28.29 -9.92
N LYS A 265 -7.00 28.17 -10.71
CA LYS A 265 -6.96 28.19 -12.18
C LYS A 265 -6.03 27.12 -12.75
N ALA A 266 -5.92 25.97 -12.08
CA ALA A 266 -5.05 24.88 -12.51
C ALA A 266 -5.38 24.42 -13.93
N THR A 267 -4.34 24.27 -14.74
CA THR A 267 -4.40 23.73 -16.11
C THR A 267 -3.67 22.40 -16.24
N ARG A 268 -2.99 21.98 -15.17
CA ARG A 268 -2.20 20.75 -15.07
C ARG A 268 -2.51 20.09 -13.72
N VAL A 269 -2.70 18.78 -13.72
CA VAL A 269 -2.84 17.97 -12.49
C VAL A 269 -1.95 16.73 -12.65
N PRO A 270 -1.03 16.45 -11.71
CA PRO A 270 -0.20 15.25 -11.77
C PRO A 270 -1.07 13.99 -11.68
N VAL A 271 -0.58 12.89 -12.25
CA VAL A 271 -1.27 11.61 -12.26
C VAL A 271 -0.45 10.61 -11.45
N PRO A 272 -1.07 9.72 -10.65
CA PRO A 272 -0.34 8.67 -9.94
C PRO A 272 0.49 7.81 -10.89
N GLN A 273 1.66 7.42 -10.41
CA GLN A 273 2.59 6.56 -11.12
C GLN A 273 2.40 5.08 -10.75
N ILE A 274 1.77 4.80 -9.60
CA ILE A 274 1.46 3.45 -9.11
C ILE A 274 -0.05 3.22 -9.26
N GLN A 275 -0.43 2.16 -9.98
CA GLN A 275 -1.80 1.75 -10.24
C GLN A 275 -1.93 0.23 -10.07
N ALA A 276 -3.15 -0.27 -9.85
CA ALA A 276 -3.39 -1.70 -9.89
C ALA A 276 -3.36 -2.18 -11.35
N ARG A 277 -2.84 -3.39 -11.57
CA ARG A 277 -2.64 -3.96 -12.92
C ARG A 277 -3.91 -3.97 -13.78
N ASN A 278 -5.05 -4.30 -13.16
CA ASN A 278 -6.30 -4.61 -13.85
C ASN A 278 -7.35 -3.49 -13.75
N GLU A 279 -6.94 -2.26 -13.44
CA GLU A 279 -7.85 -1.11 -13.38
C GLU A 279 -8.20 -0.57 -14.78
N PRO A 280 -9.41 -0.02 -14.97
CA PRO A 280 -9.76 0.67 -16.20
C PRO A 280 -8.86 1.89 -16.44
N PRO A 281 -8.77 2.38 -17.68
CA PRO A 281 -8.03 3.60 -17.98
C PRO A 281 -8.53 4.78 -17.15
N LEU A 282 -7.61 5.51 -16.53
CA LEU A 282 -7.93 6.67 -15.70
C LEU A 282 -8.80 7.70 -16.44
N ARG A 283 -9.81 8.22 -15.74
CA ARG A 283 -10.62 9.36 -16.19
C ARG A 283 -10.46 10.50 -15.21
N PHE A 284 -10.37 11.72 -15.74
CA PHE A 284 -10.21 12.89 -14.89
C PHE A 284 -11.44 13.11 -14.01
N GLY A 285 -11.22 13.23 -12.69
CA GLY A 285 -12.27 13.48 -11.71
C GLY A 285 -13.01 12.23 -11.24
N GLU A 286 -12.70 11.03 -11.75
CA GLU A 286 -13.15 9.80 -11.11
C GLU A 286 -12.32 9.52 -9.85
N ALA A 287 -13.01 9.02 -8.83
CA ALA A 287 -12.37 8.55 -7.61
C ALA A 287 -11.63 7.25 -7.90
N CYS A 288 -10.40 7.14 -7.42
CA CYS A 288 -9.60 5.93 -7.47
C CYS A 288 -9.11 5.59 -6.06
N MET A 289 -8.75 4.33 -5.83
CA MET A 289 -8.13 3.95 -4.55
C MET A 289 -6.60 3.98 -4.67
N PRO A 290 -5.88 4.48 -3.65
CA PRO A 290 -4.44 4.28 -3.59
C PRO A 290 -4.11 2.79 -3.53
N VAL A 291 -3.08 2.40 -4.27
CA VAL A 291 -2.48 1.07 -4.16
C VAL A 291 -0.98 1.21 -3.94
N GLY A 292 -0.40 0.28 -3.18
CA GLY A 292 1.01 0.26 -2.84
C GLY A 292 1.36 -1.10 -2.22
N LEU A 293 2.62 -1.28 -1.84
CA LEU A 293 3.09 -2.45 -1.10
C LEU A 293 3.58 -2.12 0.33
N GLY A 294 3.59 -0.84 0.68
CA GLY A 294 4.09 -0.32 1.96
C GLY A 294 3.01 -0.21 3.03
N ILE A 295 3.34 0.51 4.11
CA ILE A 295 2.46 0.74 5.25
C ILE A 295 1.40 1.80 4.93
N ILE A 296 0.13 1.51 5.25
CA ILE A 296 -0.94 2.52 5.29
C ILE A 296 -0.85 3.26 6.62
N GLY A 297 -0.76 4.58 6.60
CA GLY A 297 -0.66 5.37 7.85
C GLY A 297 -1.88 5.21 8.77
N ARG A 298 -1.64 5.21 10.09
CA ARG A 298 -2.67 5.11 11.15
C ARG A 298 -3.82 6.11 11.02
N ALA A 299 -3.50 7.33 10.58
CA ALA A 299 -4.46 8.42 10.41
C ALA A 299 -5.22 8.37 9.08
N TRP A 300 -5.02 7.33 8.26
CA TRP A 300 -5.64 7.21 6.94
C TRP A 300 -6.74 6.17 6.96
N GLN A 301 -7.74 6.31 6.09
CA GLN A 301 -8.63 5.20 5.78
C GLN A 301 -7.84 4.06 5.10
N PRO A 302 -8.19 2.78 5.35
CA PRO A 302 -9.31 2.33 6.17
C PRO A 302 -9.02 2.27 7.68
N ARG A 303 -7.76 2.40 8.11
CA ARG A 303 -7.34 2.21 9.51
C ARG A 303 -8.01 3.21 10.46
N LEU A 304 -8.13 4.46 10.07
CA LEU A 304 -8.72 5.51 10.92
C LEU A 304 -10.13 5.13 11.42
N ARG A 305 -10.93 4.43 10.61
CA ARG A 305 -12.27 3.97 11.02
C ARG A 305 -12.23 2.89 12.10
N LEU A 306 -11.15 2.11 12.17
CA LEU A 306 -10.97 1.02 13.15
C LEU A 306 -10.49 1.54 14.51
N ALA A 307 -10.06 2.80 14.59
CA ALA A 307 -9.65 3.42 15.85
C ALA A 307 -10.81 3.65 16.83
N GLY A 308 -12.06 3.44 16.40
CA GLY A 308 -13.26 3.67 17.19
C GLY A 308 -13.70 5.14 17.24
N THR A 309 -14.77 5.40 17.99
CA THR A 309 -15.44 6.69 18.06
C THR A 309 -14.97 7.50 19.27
N TYR A 310 -14.19 8.57 19.03
CA TYR A 310 -13.70 9.51 20.04
C TYR A 310 -14.60 10.76 20.14
N ASP A 311 -15.84 10.59 20.61
CA ASP A 311 -16.79 11.68 20.76
C ASP A 311 -16.78 12.30 22.17
N GLN A 312 -17.70 13.25 22.42
CA GLN A 312 -17.80 13.92 23.72
C GLN A 312 -18.20 12.95 24.85
N GLN A 313 -19.00 11.92 24.55
CA GLN A 313 -19.41 10.92 25.53
C GLN A 313 -18.20 10.08 25.97
N TRP A 314 -17.36 9.66 25.02
CA TRP A 314 -16.09 9.01 25.33
C TRP A 314 -15.19 9.93 26.18
N LEU A 315 -15.07 11.21 25.81
CA LEU A 315 -14.21 12.16 26.51
C LEU A 315 -14.63 12.37 27.98
N GLU A 316 -15.93 12.44 28.25
CA GLU A 316 -16.47 12.69 29.59
C GLU A 316 -16.49 11.42 30.47
N GLY A 317 -16.69 10.25 29.87
CA GLY A 317 -16.98 9.01 30.62
C GLY A 317 -15.90 7.94 30.59
N TRP A 318 -15.03 7.90 29.59
CA TRP A 318 -14.12 6.77 29.33
C TRP A 318 -12.66 7.15 29.08
N HIS A 319 -12.38 8.39 28.66
CA HIS A 319 -11.01 8.87 28.49
C HIS A 319 -10.15 8.59 29.74
N PRO A 320 -8.93 8.03 29.59
CA PRO A 320 -8.15 7.85 28.36
C PRO A 320 -8.22 6.44 27.73
N GLY A 321 -9.22 5.62 28.07
CA GLY A 321 -9.36 4.25 27.54
C GLY A 321 -9.69 4.18 26.03
N LEU A 322 -9.53 3.00 25.42
CA LEU A 322 -9.89 2.76 24.01
C LEU A 322 -11.42 2.81 23.83
N PRO A 323 -11.98 3.46 22.79
CA PRO A 323 -13.41 3.45 22.52
C PRO A 323 -14.00 2.02 22.49
N ALA A 324 -15.26 1.88 22.92
CA ALA A 324 -15.92 0.57 22.99
C ALA A 324 -16.04 -0.15 21.62
N ASP A 325 -15.96 0.60 20.53
CA ASP A 325 -15.99 0.14 19.14
C ASP A 325 -14.59 0.09 18.49
N PHE A 326 -13.50 0.15 19.28
CA PHE A 326 -12.14 -0.05 18.79
C PHE A 326 -11.96 -1.46 18.21
N ASP A 327 -11.42 -1.54 16.99
CA ASP A 327 -11.12 -2.79 16.31
C ASP A 327 -9.60 -2.98 16.22
N PHE A 328 -9.08 -4.10 16.75
CA PHE A 328 -7.65 -4.41 16.74
C PHE A 328 -7.05 -4.59 15.34
N ALA A 329 -7.85 -4.80 14.29
CA ALA A 329 -7.39 -4.71 12.92
C ALA A 329 -6.80 -3.32 12.58
N TYR A 330 -7.04 -2.28 13.41
CA TYR A 330 -6.32 -1.00 13.39
C TYR A 330 -4.79 -1.17 13.41
N TRP A 331 -4.28 -2.20 14.09
CA TRP A 331 -2.85 -2.44 14.23
C TRP A 331 -2.23 -3.17 13.03
N ASN A 332 -3.04 -3.73 12.13
CA ASN A 332 -2.55 -4.20 10.84
C ASN A 332 -2.22 -3.01 9.94
N ALA A 333 -0.96 -2.94 9.52
CA ALA A 333 -0.40 -1.82 8.77
C ALA A 333 -0.42 -2.05 7.25
N ALA A 334 -0.45 -3.32 6.82
CA ALA A 334 -0.50 -3.67 5.41
C ALA A 334 -1.88 -3.35 4.82
N PRO A 335 -1.99 -3.04 3.52
CA PRO A 335 -3.25 -3.08 2.80
C PRO A 335 -3.97 -4.42 2.99
N ALA A 336 -5.30 -4.43 2.99
CA ALA A 336 -6.09 -5.64 3.27
C ALA A 336 -5.79 -6.81 2.31
N ASP A 337 -5.44 -6.52 1.05
CA ASP A 337 -5.00 -7.51 0.06
C ASP A 337 -3.56 -8.02 0.26
N GLN A 338 -2.89 -7.56 1.32
CA GLN A 338 -1.54 -7.94 1.74
C GLN A 338 -1.48 -8.42 3.20
N GLN A 339 -2.63 -8.72 3.80
CA GLN A 339 -2.72 -9.31 5.12
C GLN A 339 -2.98 -10.82 4.97
N VAL A 340 -2.09 -11.64 5.51
CA VAL A 340 -2.20 -13.11 5.46
C VAL A 340 -2.96 -13.60 6.68
N ILE A 341 -3.92 -14.51 6.44
CA ILE A 341 -4.81 -15.05 7.47
C ILE A 341 -4.63 -16.57 7.53
N PRO A 342 -4.40 -17.17 8.72
CA PRO A 342 -4.19 -16.50 10.00
C PRO A 342 -2.76 -15.94 10.15
N HIS A 343 -1.76 -16.67 9.65
CA HIS A 343 -0.35 -16.31 9.69
C HIS A 343 0.42 -17.08 8.61
N LEU A 344 1.70 -16.75 8.44
CA LEU A 344 2.66 -17.52 7.67
C LEU A 344 3.29 -18.59 8.57
N ASP A 345 3.51 -19.78 8.03
CA ASP A 345 4.09 -20.96 8.68
C ASP A 345 5.63 -20.91 8.73
N GLY A 346 6.26 -20.08 7.89
CA GLY A 346 7.70 -19.86 7.85
C GLY A 346 8.45 -20.75 6.84
N ASP A 347 7.73 -21.54 6.05
CA ASP A 347 8.25 -22.37 4.95
C ASP A 347 7.78 -21.90 3.56
N GLU A 348 7.21 -20.69 3.49
CA GLU A 348 6.75 -20.10 2.25
C GLU A 348 7.88 -19.71 1.31
N THR A 349 7.56 -19.74 0.02
CA THR A 349 8.38 -19.11 -1.02
C THR A 349 7.85 -17.73 -1.34
N ILE A 350 8.69 -16.71 -1.16
CA ILE A 350 8.40 -15.32 -1.56
C ILE A 350 9.11 -15.02 -2.88
N THR A 351 8.34 -14.59 -3.88
CA THR A 351 8.86 -14.11 -5.17
C THR A 351 8.60 -12.62 -5.32
N LEU A 352 9.67 -11.87 -5.59
CA LEU A 352 9.62 -10.44 -5.88
C LEU A 352 10.04 -10.21 -7.33
N SER A 353 9.16 -9.64 -8.15
CA SER A 353 9.44 -9.34 -9.56
C SER A 353 9.68 -7.84 -9.75
N ASN A 354 10.82 -7.48 -10.36
CA ASN A 354 11.19 -6.08 -10.67
C ASN A 354 11.26 -5.15 -9.44
N LEU A 355 11.58 -5.72 -8.27
CA LEU A 355 11.69 -5.02 -7.00
C LEU A 355 13.12 -5.14 -6.48
N CYS A 356 13.70 -4.03 -6.01
CA CYS A 356 15.05 -4.01 -5.48
C CYS A 356 15.14 -3.28 -4.15
N PRO A 357 16.19 -3.56 -3.35
CA PRO A 357 16.53 -2.71 -2.22
C PRO A 357 16.63 -1.25 -2.65
N ALA A 358 16.20 -0.34 -1.78
CA ALA A 358 16.22 1.09 -2.06
C ALA A 358 17.64 1.56 -2.44
N GLY A 359 17.77 2.29 -3.56
CA GLY A 359 19.05 2.78 -4.06
C GLY A 359 19.92 1.77 -4.81
N ALA A 360 19.42 0.55 -5.09
CA ALA A 360 20.11 -0.39 -5.96
C ALA A 360 20.19 0.12 -7.41
N ALA A 361 21.23 -0.30 -8.15
CA ALA A 361 21.41 0.14 -9.54
C ALA A 361 20.46 -0.57 -10.53
N THR A 362 20.14 -1.85 -10.29
CA THR A 362 19.34 -2.70 -11.19
C THR A 362 18.64 -3.83 -10.42
N ALA A 363 17.49 -4.29 -10.90
CA ALA A 363 16.99 -5.63 -10.58
C ALA A 363 17.96 -6.66 -11.13
N ARG A 364 18.50 -7.50 -10.24
CA ARG A 364 19.11 -8.76 -10.66
C ARG A 364 17.96 -9.70 -11.00
N ASP A 365 17.96 -10.22 -12.22
CA ASP A 365 17.05 -11.31 -12.58
C ASP A 365 17.47 -12.52 -11.72
N GLY A 366 16.63 -12.87 -10.75
CA GLY A 366 16.76 -14.09 -9.93
C GLY A 366 16.04 -15.25 -10.60
#